data_AF-A0A955T8P4-F1
#
_entry.id   AF-A0A955T8P4-F1
#
_cell.length_a   1.000
_cell.length_b   1.000
_cell.length_c   1.000
_cell.angle_alpha   90.00
_cell.angle_beta   90.00
_cell.angle_gamma   90.00
#
_symmetry.space_group_name_H-M   'P 1'
#
loop_
_entity.id
_entity.type
_entity.pdbx_description
1 polymer ?
#
loop_
_entity_poly.entity_id
_entity_poly.type
_entity_poly.pdbx_seq_one_letter_code
_entity_poly.pdbx_strand_id
1 'polypeptide(L)'
;RELIEEVMYEKVLSARLKLDKYLAFIAISAASAPLLGLLGTVTGIINTFKLITVFGSGDVKTLSGGISEALITTEFGLIVAIPSLLLHALLSRKSSSIVSEMEKSAVALINQVSKTPFPKVETNGGNGRSKASHPKHSPAKEMEEEPVGVFGADPEPASGVN
;
A
#
# COMPACT_ATOMS: atom_id res chain seq x y z
N ARG A 1 22.24 13.99 -3.35
CA ARG A 1 20.98 13.84 -4.11
C ARG A 1 20.40 12.48 -3.81
N GLU A 2 21.13 11.41 -4.12
CA GLU A 2 20.78 10.01 -3.78
C GLU A 2 20.38 9.82 -2.30
N LEU A 3 21.18 10.33 -1.34
CA LEU A 3 20.84 10.23 0.09
C LEU A 3 19.48 10.87 0.47
N ILE A 4 19.08 11.98 -0.18
CA ILE A 4 17.82 12.66 0.14
C ILE A 4 16.64 11.88 -0.44
N GLU A 5 16.82 11.33 -1.64
CA GLU A 5 15.84 10.48 -2.31
C GLU A 5 15.62 9.18 -1.54
N GLU A 6 16.70 8.52 -1.12
CA GLU A 6 16.67 7.30 -0.31
C GLU A 6 15.92 7.51 1.01
N VAL A 7 16.27 8.57 1.77
CA VAL A 7 15.60 8.88 3.05
C VAL A 7 14.14 9.26 2.84
N MET A 8 13.79 10.01 1.78
CA MET A 8 12.38 10.28 1.45
C MET A 8 11.61 8.98 1.18
N TYR A 9 12.16 8.09 0.35
CA TYR A 9 11.51 6.84 -0.03
C TYR A 9 11.32 5.94 1.19
N GLU A 10 12.32 5.85 2.07
CA GLU A 10 12.25 5.11 3.33
C GLU A 10 11.11 5.64 4.24
N LYS A 11 10.95 6.96 4.35
CA LYS A 11 9.88 7.58 5.17
C LYS A 11 8.50 7.34 4.58
N VAL A 12 8.34 7.46 3.27
CA VAL A 12 7.07 7.19 2.57
C VAL A 12 6.67 5.72 2.76
N LEU A 13 7.62 4.80 2.56
CA LEU A 13 7.40 3.37 2.76
C LEU A 13 7.02 3.06 4.21
N SER A 14 7.77 3.61 5.17
CA SER A 14 7.51 3.43 6.60
C SER A 14 6.12 3.96 7.00
N ALA A 15 5.68 5.08 6.44
CA ALA A 15 4.36 5.64 6.70
C ALA A 15 3.25 4.76 6.10
N ARG A 16 3.43 4.28 4.86
CA ARG A 16 2.51 3.34 4.21
C ARG A 16 2.33 2.06 5.04
N LEU A 17 3.42 1.44 5.48
CA LEU A 17 3.38 0.21 6.29
C LEU A 17 2.60 0.39 7.60
N LYS A 18 2.73 1.56 8.24
CA LYS A 18 1.96 1.87 9.46
C LYS A 18 0.47 1.95 9.17
N LEU A 19 0.07 2.62 8.08
CA LEU A 19 -1.33 2.72 7.68
C LEU A 19 -1.92 1.35 7.32
N ASP A 20 -1.19 0.57 6.52
CA ASP A 20 -1.60 -0.77 6.11
C ASP A 20 -1.77 -1.72 7.31
N LYS A 21 -0.92 -1.59 8.35
CA LYS A 21 -1.06 -2.37 9.59
C LYS A 21 -2.39 -2.11 10.30
N TYR A 22 -2.82 -0.86 10.42
CA TYR A 22 -4.09 -0.53 11.07
C TYR A 22 -5.29 -1.00 10.24
N LEU A 23 -5.21 -0.86 8.91
CA LEU A 23 -6.24 -1.37 8.00
C LEU A 23 -6.35 -2.89 8.06
N ALA A 24 -5.22 -3.59 8.05
CA ALA A 24 -5.16 -5.05 8.16
C ALA A 24 -5.79 -5.53 9.47
N PHE A 25 -5.56 -4.83 10.59
CA PHE A 25 -6.20 -5.16 11.86
C PHE A 25 -7.72 -5.06 11.80
N ILE A 26 -8.26 -3.99 11.20
CA ILE A 26 -9.71 -3.82 11.00
C ILE A 26 -10.25 -4.95 10.12
N ALA A 27 -9.58 -5.25 9.00
CA ALA A 27 -9.95 -6.31 8.08
C ALA A 27 -10.04 -7.68 8.76
N ILE A 28 -9.03 -8.03 9.56
CA ILE A 28 -9.00 -9.29 10.32
C ILE A 28 -10.14 -9.32 11.34
N SER A 29 -10.37 -8.24 12.08
CA SER A 29 -11.48 -8.19 13.05
C SER A 29 -12.83 -8.37 12.36
N ALA A 30 -13.04 -7.71 11.21
CA ALA A 30 -14.26 -7.77 10.42
C ALA A 30 -14.49 -9.17 9.83
N ALA A 31 -13.42 -9.83 9.35
CA ALA A 31 -13.47 -11.19 8.84
C ALA A 31 -13.66 -12.24 9.96
N SER A 32 -13.18 -11.96 11.17
CA SER A 32 -13.32 -12.87 12.32
C SER A 32 -14.70 -12.77 12.99
N ALA A 33 -15.41 -11.65 12.89
CA ALA A 33 -16.71 -11.45 13.54
C ALA A 33 -17.77 -12.50 13.16
N PRO A 34 -17.97 -12.87 11.87
CA PRO A 34 -18.88 -13.96 11.49
C PRO A 34 -18.42 -15.33 12.02
N LEU A 35 -17.10 -15.58 12.07
CA LEU A 35 -16.55 -16.82 12.59
C LEU A 35 -16.82 -16.96 14.09
N LEU A 36 -16.76 -15.86 14.84
CA LEU A 36 -17.15 -15.82 16.25
C LEU A 36 -18.66 -16.06 16.44
N GLY A 37 -19.51 -15.51 15.57
CA GLY A 37 -20.95 -15.80 15.56
C GLY A 37 -21.24 -17.29 15.31
N LEU A 38 -20.54 -17.90 14.35
CA LEU A 38 -20.63 -19.33 14.08
C LEU A 38 -20.14 -20.17 15.28
N LEU A 39 -19.04 -19.79 15.92
CA LEU A 39 -18.57 -20.45 17.15
C LEU A 39 -19.65 -20.45 18.24
N GLY A 40 -20.36 -19.33 18.39
CA GLY A 40 -21.45 -19.20 19.35
C GLY A 40 -22.63 -20.12 19.02
N THR A 41 -22.96 -20.35 17.73
CA THR A 41 -24.03 -21.30 17.38
C THR A 41 -23.68 -22.72 17.75
N VAL A 42 -22.46 -23.13 17.47
CA VAL A 42 -21.95 -24.46 17.83
C VAL A 42 -22.00 -24.63 19.34
N THR A 43 -21.57 -23.61 20.10
CA THR A 43 -21.61 -23.63 21.56
C THR A 43 -23.05 -23.70 22.10
N GLY A 44 -23.98 -22.92 21.53
CA GLY A 44 -25.39 -22.92 21.92
C GLY A 44 -26.09 -24.25 21.64
N ILE A 45 -25.84 -24.85 20.47
CA ILE A 45 -26.37 -26.17 20.12
C ILE A 45 -25.79 -27.26 21.05
N ILE A 46 -24.49 -27.22 21.36
CA ILE A 46 -23.87 -28.14 22.33
C ILE A 46 -24.53 -28.01 23.71
N ASN A 47 -24.78 -26.79 24.18
CA ASN A 47 -25.45 -26.55 25.46
C ASN A 47 -26.88 -27.12 25.44
N THR A 48 -27.59 -26.91 24.34
CA THR A 48 -28.95 -27.45 24.12
C THR A 48 -28.95 -28.99 24.16
N PHE A 49 -27.96 -29.64 23.55
CA PHE A 49 -27.79 -31.10 23.65
C PHE A 49 -27.50 -31.58 25.08
N LYS A 50 -26.71 -30.84 25.86
CA LYS A 50 -26.50 -31.16 27.28
C LYS A 50 -27.80 -31.09 28.09
N LEU A 51 -28.65 -30.09 27.83
CA LEU A 51 -29.96 -29.99 28.48
C LEU A 51 -30.84 -31.20 28.18
N ILE A 52 -30.81 -31.74 26.95
CA ILE A 52 -31.52 -32.98 26.59
C ILE A 52 -31.04 -34.17 27.45
N THR A 53 -29.73 -34.28 27.70
CA THR A 53 -29.19 -35.41 28.50
C THR A 53 -29.58 -35.34 29.97
N VAL A 54 -29.81 -34.14 30.51
CA VAL A 54 -30.13 -33.91 31.93
C VAL A 54 -31.63 -33.95 32.19
N PHE A 55 -32.43 -33.31 31.34
CA PHE A 55 -33.88 -33.19 31.52
C PHE A 55 -34.70 -34.21 30.71
N GLY A 56 -34.04 -35.04 29.90
CA GLY A 56 -34.68 -35.97 28.98
C GLY A 56 -35.20 -35.28 27.72
N SER A 57 -35.55 -36.08 26.70
CA SER A 57 -36.05 -35.63 25.38
C SER A 57 -37.46 -34.99 25.39
N GLY A 58 -38.01 -34.70 26.57
CA GLY A 58 -39.44 -34.39 26.75
C GLY A 58 -39.85 -32.94 26.49
N ASP A 59 -38.94 -31.96 26.62
CA ASP A 59 -39.30 -30.55 26.51
C ASP A 59 -38.81 -29.90 25.19
N VAL A 60 -39.65 -30.02 24.16
CA VAL A 60 -39.42 -29.44 22.82
C VAL A 60 -39.30 -27.90 22.88
N LYS A 61 -39.92 -27.22 23.88
CA LYS A 61 -39.80 -25.76 24.01
C LYS A 61 -38.38 -25.37 24.38
N THR A 62 -37.79 -26.01 25.38
CA THR A 62 -36.40 -25.74 25.81
C THR A 62 -35.40 -25.99 24.67
N LEU A 63 -35.60 -27.07 23.90
CA LEU A 63 -34.80 -27.35 22.69
C LEU A 63 -34.92 -26.23 21.65
N SER A 64 -36.15 -25.82 21.32
CA SER A 64 -36.38 -24.76 20.34
C SER A 64 -35.80 -23.41 20.77
N GLY A 65 -35.80 -23.12 22.07
CA GLY A 65 -35.20 -21.91 22.65
C GLY A 65 -33.69 -21.87 22.44
N GLY A 66 -32.98 -22.96 22.75
CA GLY A 66 -31.52 -23.02 22.60
C GLY A 66 -31.04 -22.95 21.15
N ILE A 67 -31.82 -23.51 20.21
CA ILE A 67 -31.55 -23.34 18.76
C ILE A 67 -31.82 -21.90 18.31
N SER A 68 -32.91 -21.29 18.78
CA SER A 68 -33.21 -19.89 18.45
C SER A 68 -32.13 -18.95 18.97
N GLU A 69 -31.65 -19.17 20.20
CA GLU A 69 -30.56 -18.38 20.78
C GLU A 69 -29.25 -18.52 19.99
N ALA A 70 -28.94 -19.75 19.54
CA ALA A 70 -27.81 -20.00 18.66
C ALA A 70 -27.91 -19.18 17.36
N LEU A 71 -29.08 -19.12 16.72
CA LEU A 71 -29.28 -18.35 15.48
C LEU A 71 -29.10 -16.84 15.67
N ILE A 72 -29.61 -16.29 16.78
CA ILE A 72 -29.47 -14.87 17.13
C ILE A 72 -27.99 -14.48 17.23
N THR A 73 -27.13 -15.35 17.76
CA THR A 73 -25.69 -15.09 17.85
C THR A 73 -25.01 -14.98 16.47
N THR A 74 -25.48 -15.70 15.45
CA THR A 74 -24.99 -15.54 14.06
C THR A 74 -25.42 -14.20 13.50
N GLU A 75 -26.68 -13.83 13.73
CA GLU A 75 -27.22 -12.54 13.31
C GLU A 75 -26.37 -11.39 13.86
N PHE A 76 -26.04 -11.42 15.16
CA PHE A 76 -25.15 -10.43 15.77
C PHE A 76 -23.76 -10.41 15.14
N GLY A 77 -23.16 -11.58 14.85
CA GLY A 77 -21.88 -11.66 14.16
C GLY A 77 -21.90 -10.98 12.79
N LEU A 78 -23.00 -11.12 12.04
CA LEU A 78 -23.21 -10.47 10.75
C LEU A 78 -23.50 -8.97 10.87
N ILE A 79 -24.30 -8.56 11.85
CA ILE A 79 -24.61 -7.15 12.14
C ILE A 79 -23.33 -6.37 12.43
N VAL A 80 -22.33 -6.98 13.08
CA VAL A 80 -21.03 -6.33 13.35
C VAL A 80 -20.10 -6.44 12.15
N ALA A 81 -20.08 -7.56 11.43
CA ALA A 81 -19.18 -7.79 10.31
C ALA A 81 -19.45 -6.87 9.11
N ILE A 82 -20.72 -6.68 8.73
CA ILE A 82 -21.09 -5.91 7.53
C ILE A 82 -20.63 -4.44 7.64
N PRO A 83 -20.95 -3.69 8.72
CA PRO A 83 -20.49 -2.31 8.88
C PRO A 83 -18.96 -2.23 8.96
N SER A 84 -18.31 -3.18 9.63
CA SER A 84 -16.86 -3.20 9.78
C SER A 84 -16.14 -3.40 8.44
N LEU A 85 -16.66 -4.29 7.57
CA LEU A 85 -16.15 -4.49 6.21
C LEU A 85 -16.35 -3.26 5.33
N LEU A 86 -17.52 -2.60 5.39
CA LEU A 86 -17.77 -1.36 4.66
C LEU A 86 -16.82 -0.24 5.10
N LEU A 87 -16.62 -0.09 6.41
CA LEU A 87 -15.71 0.90 6.97
C LEU A 87 -14.27 0.63 6.53
N HIS A 88 -13.82 -0.63 6.59
CA HIS A 88 -12.51 -1.04 6.08
C HIS A 88 -12.32 -0.68 4.60
N ALA A 89 -13.32 -0.94 3.75
CA ALA A 89 -13.23 -0.62 2.32
C ALA A 89 -13.08 0.89 2.06
N LEU A 90 -13.83 1.73 2.79
CA LEU A 90 -13.73 3.18 2.66
C LEU A 90 -12.40 3.73 3.20
N LEU A 91 -11.95 3.27 4.37
CA LEU A 91 -10.69 3.69 4.97
C LEU A 91 -9.49 3.23 4.15
N SER A 92 -9.54 2.01 3.59
CA SER A 92 -8.49 1.47 2.73
C SER A 92 -8.33 2.34 1.49
N ARG A 93 -9.44 2.67 0.81
CA ARG A 93 -9.41 3.56 -0.36
C ARG A 93 -8.86 4.94 -0.02
N LYS A 94 -9.26 5.51 1.12
CA LYS A 94 -8.77 6.83 1.57
C LYS A 94 -7.27 6.79 1.92
N SER A 95 -6.82 5.73 2.60
CA SER A 95 -5.40 5.52 2.92
C SER A 95 -4.55 5.45 1.66
N SER A 96 -4.96 4.64 0.66
CA SER A 96 -4.24 4.55 -0.61
C SER A 96 -4.17 5.89 -1.34
N SER A 97 -5.23 6.71 -1.28
CA SER A 97 -5.21 8.08 -1.84
C SER A 97 -4.18 8.96 -1.14
N ILE A 98 -4.15 8.95 0.20
CA ILE A 98 -3.20 9.74 1.00
C ILE A 98 -1.77 9.31 0.73
N VAL A 99 -1.50 8.01 0.64
CA VAL A 99 -0.17 7.48 0.32
C VAL A 99 0.26 7.93 -1.09
N SER A 100 -0.64 7.86 -2.07
CA SER A 100 -0.37 8.32 -3.44
C SER A 100 -0.09 9.82 -3.52
N GLU A 101 -0.82 10.64 -2.76
CA GLU A 101 -0.57 12.08 -2.66
C GLU A 101 0.79 12.37 -2.02
N MET A 102 1.13 11.65 -0.94
CA MET A 102 2.42 11.77 -0.26
C MET A 102 3.60 11.38 -1.17
N GLU A 103 3.46 10.31 -1.96
CA GLU A 103 4.44 9.91 -2.99
C GLU A 103 4.62 11.01 -4.05
N LYS A 104 3.52 11.59 -4.54
CA LYS A 104 3.57 12.69 -5.54
C LYS A 104 4.25 13.93 -4.96
N SER A 105 3.91 14.34 -3.74
CA SER A 105 4.53 15.47 -3.06
C SER A 105 6.02 15.23 -2.80
N ALA A 106 6.41 14.01 -2.44
CA ALA A 106 7.81 13.64 -2.26
C ALA A 106 8.63 13.84 -3.54
N VAL A 107 8.15 13.30 -4.66
CA VAL A 107 8.79 13.45 -5.97
C VAL A 107 8.83 14.93 -6.40
N ALA A 108 7.75 15.68 -6.19
CA ALA A 108 7.71 17.10 -6.51
C ALA A 108 8.75 17.91 -5.72
N LEU A 109 8.92 17.63 -4.42
CA LEU A 109 9.92 18.27 -3.58
C LEU A 109 11.35 17.93 -4.02
N ILE A 110 11.65 16.66 -4.30
CA ILE A 110 12.97 16.23 -4.81
C ILE A 110 13.30 16.98 -6.10
N ASN A 111 12.33 17.12 -7.01
CA ASN A 111 12.50 17.85 -8.27
C ASN A 111 12.76 19.34 -8.07
N GLN A 112 12.10 19.98 -7.08
CA GLN A 112 12.33 21.40 -6.77
C GLN A 112 13.68 21.64 -6.08
N VAL A 113 14.04 20.82 -5.09
CA VAL A 113 15.34 20.89 -4.40
C VAL A 113 16.49 20.57 -5.35
N SER A 114 16.26 19.75 -6.38
CA SER A 114 17.25 19.49 -7.43
C SER A 114 17.44 20.67 -8.39
N LYS A 115 16.52 21.63 -8.45
CA LYS A 115 16.58 22.81 -9.33
C LYS A 115 17.20 24.05 -8.67
N THR A 116 17.41 24.09 -7.36
CA THR A 116 18.12 25.19 -6.70
C THR A 116 19.64 25.01 -6.83
N PRO A 117 20.37 25.92 -7.51
CA PRO A 117 21.83 25.94 -7.45
C PRO A 117 22.26 26.23 -6.02
N PHE A 118 23.05 25.35 -5.43
CA PHE A 118 23.71 25.65 -4.16
C PHE A 118 24.61 26.88 -4.36
N PRO A 119 24.43 27.98 -3.62
CA PRO A 119 25.38 29.07 -3.66
C PRO A 119 26.72 28.51 -3.17
N LYS A 120 27.74 28.59 -4.04
CA LYS A 120 29.12 28.29 -3.66
C LYS A 120 29.45 29.17 -2.46
N VAL A 121 29.73 28.54 -1.32
CA VAL A 121 30.34 29.23 -0.19
C VAL A 121 31.76 29.59 -0.61
N GLU A 122 31.95 30.81 -1.10
CA GLU A 122 33.29 31.40 -1.26
C GLU A 122 33.91 31.56 0.13
N THR A 123 34.77 30.61 0.48
CA THR A 123 35.66 30.74 1.63
C THR A 123 36.76 31.71 1.24
N ASN A 124 36.58 32.99 1.58
CA ASN A 124 37.60 34.02 1.45
C ASN A 124 38.68 33.79 2.52
N GLY A 125 39.77 33.12 2.14
CA GLY A 125 40.99 32.95 2.93
C GLY A 125 42.20 33.43 2.11
N GLY A 126 42.86 34.47 2.61
CA GLY A 126 43.80 35.30 1.86
C GLY A 126 45.14 34.67 1.43
N ASN A 127 45.63 35.22 0.30
CA ASN A 127 47.00 35.65 0.00
C ASN A 127 48.19 34.66 0.13
N GLY A 128 48.81 34.33 -1.02
CA GLY A 128 50.15 33.75 -1.07
C GLY A 128 50.67 33.47 -2.50
N ARG A 129 51.39 34.44 -3.07
CA ARG A 129 52.36 34.39 -4.22
C ARG A 129 52.70 33.03 -4.85
N SER A 130 52.68 32.94 -6.20
CA SER A 130 53.90 32.85 -7.04
C SER A 130 53.57 32.84 -8.56
N LYS A 131 54.48 33.40 -9.36
CA LYS A 131 54.43 33.60 -10.82
C LYS A 131 54.84 32.36 -11.64
N ALA A 132 54.33 32.26 -12.88
CA ALA A 132 55.05 31.95 -14.15
C ALA A 132 53.99 31.72 -15.27
N SER A 133 53.80 32.59 -16.27
CA SER A 133 54.37 32.56 -17.66
C SER A 133 54.24 31.18 -18.35
N HIS A 134 53.68 30.94 -19.55
CA HIS A 134 53.31 31.73 -20.75
C HIS A 134 52.42 30.81 -21.69
N PRO A 135 52.15 31.06 -23.01
CA PRO A 135 50.82 31.38 -23.54
C PRO A 135 50.14 30.38 -24.54
N LYS A 136 48.82 30.61 -24.74
CA LYS A 136 47.91 30.41 -25.91
C LYS A 136 48.22 29.37 -27.02
N HIS A 137 47.26 28.48 -27.28
CA HIS A 137 46.72 28.26 -28.64
C HIS A 137 45.26 27.74 -28.60
N SER A 138 44.49 28.04 -29.65
CA SER A 138 43.08 27.75 -29.95
C SER A 138 43.04 27.50 -31.47
N PRO A 139 41.94 27.07 -32.11
CA PRO A 139 41.08 25.89 -31.97
C PRO A 139 41.00 25.08 -33.30
N ALA A 140 40.48 23.84 -33.30
CA ALA A 140 39.94 23.15 -34.50
C ALA A 140 39.06 21.97 -34.02
N LYS A 141 37.75 21.86 -34.29
CA LYS A 141 36.98 21.63 -35.54
C LYS A 141 37.07 20.17 -36.04
N GLU A 142 35.95 19.69 -36.62
CA GLU A 142 35.61 18.33 -37.13
C GLU A 142 34.73 17.56 -36.11
N MET A 143 33.40 17.42 -36.24
CA MET A 143 32.49 17.32 -37.39
C MET A 143 32.76 16.09 -38.27
N GLU A 144 32.22 14.95 -37.84
CA GLU A 144 31.81 13.86 -38.73
C GLU A 144 30.36 13.49 -38.39
N GLU A 145 29.44 14.04 -39.19
CA GLU A 145 28.14 13.44 -39.48
C GLU A 145 28.27 12.56 -40.73
N GLU A 146 27.29 11.66 -40.88
CA GLU A 146 26.85 10.90 -42.08
C GLU A 146 27.13 9.37 -42.05
N PRO A 147 26.31 8.53 -42.72
CA PRO A 147 24.85 8.59 -42.80
C PRO A 147 24.13 7.21 -42.81
N VAL A 148 22.81 7.28 -42.59
CA VAL A 148 21.69 6.60 -43.29
C VAL A 148 21.73 5.08 -43.53
N GLY A 149 20.68 4.41 -43.02
CA GLY A 149 20.17 3.14 -43.54
C GLY A 149 18.68 2.99 -43.24
N VAL A 150 17.84 3.42 -44.19
CA VAL A 150 16.37 3.26 -44.20
C VAL A 150 16.01 1.96 -44.90
N PHE A 151 15.18 1.12 -44.28
CA PHE A 151 14.25 0.16 -44.91
C PHE A 151 13.36 -0.34 -43.76
N GLY A 152 12.06 -0.14 -43.68
CA GLY A 152 11.06 -0.10 -44.72
C GLY A 152 10.06 -1.22 -44.46
N ALA A 153 8.87 -0.85 -43.97
CA ALA A 153 7.59 -1.56 -44.05
C ALA A 153 7.35 -2.86 -43.25
N ASP A 154 6.44 -2.74 -42.26
CA ASP A 154 5.45 -3.75 -41.84
C ASP A 154 4.52 -4.17 -43.02
N PRO A 155 3.42 -4.95 -42.85
CA PRO A 155 3.03 -5.99 -41.87
C PRO A 155 2.54 -7.29 -42.58
N GLU A 156 2.26 -8.40 -41.88
CA GLU A 156 1.05 -9.24 -42.12
C GLU A 156 0.91 -10.46 -41.17
N PRO A 157 -0.30 -11.05 -41.06
CA PRO A 157 -0.78 -11.79 -39.89
C PRO A 157 -1.07 -13.29 -40.16
N ALA A 158 -1.75 -13.90 -39.18
CA ALA A 158 -2.61 -15.09 -39.26
C ALA A 158 -1.98 -16.50 -39.12
N SER A 159 -2.33 -17.14 -38.00
CA SER A 159 -2.88 -18.51 -37.91
C SER A 159 -3.30 -18.69 -36.44
N GLY A 160 -4.54 -19.02 -36.06
CA GLY A 160 -5.44 -19.99 -36.68
C GLY A 160 -5.21 -21.36 -36.05
N VAL A 161 -6.28 -21.97 -35.55
CA VAL A 161 -6.45 -23.41 -35.25
C VAL A 161 -6.07 -23.88 -33.82
N ASN A 162 -7.06 -23.88 -32.91
CA ASN A 162 -7.79 -25.09 -32.47
C ASN A 162 -8.91 -24.73 -31.48
#